data_AF-A0A7W1DYQ7-F1
#
_entry.id   AF-A0A7W1DYQ7-F1
#
_cell.length_a   1.000
_cell.length_b   1.000
_cell.length_c   1.000
_cell.angle_alpha   90.00
_cell.angle_beta   90.00
_cell.angle_gamma   90.00
#
_symmetry.space_group_name_H-M   'P 1'
#
loop_
_entity.id
_entity.type
_entity.pdbx_description
1 polymer ?
#
loop_
_entity_poly.entity_id
_entity_poly.type
_entity_poly.pdbx_seq_one_letter_code
_entity_poly.pdbx_strand_id
1 'polypeptide(L)' 'MERVELIEAIGRAMESAGVAIIVLGAAIATVHFLTRWRVGNRSEANYRDYRRGMGKSILLGLEFLVAGDIIRTVAI' A
#
# COMPACT_ATOMS: atom_id res chain seq x y z
N MET A 1 -16.59 11.18 24.90
CA MET A 1 -16.42 9.76 24.58
C MET A 1 -16.75 9.50 23.10
N GLU A 2 -17.92 9.90 22.59
CA GLU A 2 -18.30 9.75 21.16
C GLU A 2 -17.26 10.25 20.12
N ARG A 3 -16.60 11.38 20.37
CA ARG A 3 -15.59 11.92 19.44
C ARG A 3 -14.29 11.10 19.40
N VAL A 4 -13.90 10.49 20.51
CA VAL A 4 -12.67 9.68 20.59
C VAL A 4 -12.85 8.38 19.82
N GLU A 5 -14.01 7.73 19.98
CA GLU A 5 -14.37 6.52 19.22
C GLU A 5 -14.38 6.76 17.71
N LEU A 6 -14.89 7.93 17.27
CA LEU A 6 -14.85 8.31 15.86
C LEU A 6 -13.41 8.48 15.36
N ILE A 7 -12.55 9.16 16.11
CA ILE A 7 -11.14 9.38 15.73
C ILE A 7 -10.40 8.04 15.65
N GLU A 8 -10.61 7.14 16.62
CA GLU A 8 -10.05 5.79 16.57
C GLU A 8 -10.54 4.99 15.37
N ALA A 9 -11.83 5.07 15.04
CA ALA A 9 -12.40 4.39 13.88
C ALA A 9 -11.77 4.89 12.58
N ILE A 10 -11.55 6.20 12.45
CA ILE A 10 -10.86 6.80 11.31
C ILE A 10 -9.41 6.31 11.25
N GLY A 11 -8.67 6.29 12.36
CA GLY A 11 -7.30 5.78 12.41
C GLY A 11 -7.19 4.32 11.95
N ARG A 12 -8.08 3.44 12.45
CA ARG A 12 -8.17 2.03 12.02
C ARG A 12 -8.53 1.89 10.55
N ALA A 13 -9.43 2.73 10.04
CA ALA A 13 -9.79 2.73 8.62
C ALA A 13 -8.60 3.14 7.74
N MET A 14 -7.84 4.14 8.15
CA MET A 14 -6.62 4.59 7.46
C MET A 14 -5.56 3.49 7.41
N GLU A 15 -5.30 2.83 8.54
CA GLU A 15 -4.38 1.69 8.59
C GLU A 15 -4.81 0.56 7.66
N SER A 16 -6.10 0.20 7.71
CA SER A 16 -6.68 -0.85 6.86
C SER A 16 -6.54 -0.52 5.37
N ALA A 17 -6.78 0.75 4.99
CA ALA A 17 -6.57 1.24 3.63
C ALA A 17 -5.10 1.17 3.22
N GLY A 18 -4.17 1.57 4.10
CA GLY A 18 -2.73 1.49 3.85
C GLY A 18 -2.28 0.06 3.58
N VAL A 19 -2.66 -0.90 4.43
CA VAL A 19 -2.38 -2.33 4.22
C VAL A 19 -2.97 -2.82 2.89
N ALA A 20 -4.22 -2.47 2.60
CA ALA A 20 -4.89 -2.87 1.36
C ALA A 20 -4.15 -2.34 0.11
N ILE A 21 -3.71 -1.08 0.13
CA ILE A 21 -2.93 -0.48 -0.97
C ILE A 21 -1.62 -1.23 -1.21
N ILE A 22 -0.89 -1.56 -0.14
CA ILE A 22 0.39 -2.31 -0.25
C ILE A 22 0.14 -3.68 -0.86
N VAL A 23 -0.82 -4.43 -0.32
CA VAL A 23 -1.11 -5.80 -0.74
C VAL A 23 -1.63 -5.85 -2.16
N LEU A 24 -2.64 -5.03 -2.50
CA LEU A 24 -3.22 -5.00 -3.84
C LEU A 24 -2.23 -4.47 -4.87
N GLY A 25 -1.49 -3.40 -4.57
CA GLY A 25 -0.48 -2.86 -5.46
C GLY A 25 0.66 -3.83 -5.73
N ALA A 26 1.14 -4.55 -4.70
CA ALA A 26 2.13 -5.60 -4.85
C ALA A 26 1.59 -6.78 -5.68
N ALA A 27 0.35 -7.22 -5.43
CA ALA A 27 -0.28 -8.29 -6.20
C ALA A 27 -0.42 -7.93 -7.68
N ILE A 28 -0.94 -6.73 -7.98
CA ILE A 28 -1.09 -6.22 -9.36
C ILE A 28 0.27 -6.13 -10.05
N ALA A 29 1.28 -5.54 -9.40
CA ALA A 29 2.63 -5.44 -9.95
C ALA A 29 3.23 -6.83 -10.24
N THR A 30 3.02 -7.80 -9.35
CA THR A 30 3.50 -9.17 -9.50
C THR A 30 2.81 -9.88 -10.65
N VAL A 31 1.49 -9.76 -10.78
CA VAL A 31 0.72 -10.35 -11.90
C VAL A 31 1.18 -9.76 -13.23
N HIS A 32 1.36 -8.44 -13.33
CA HIS A 32 1.89 -7.79 -14.53
C HIS A 32 3.31 -8.26 -14.87
N PHE A 33 4.17 -8.41 -13.87
CA PHE A 33 5.53 -8.90 -14.07
C PHE A 33 5.55 -10.34 -14.59
N LEU A 34 4.79 -11.24 -13.96
CA LEU A 34 4.71 -12.65 -14.32
C LEU A 34 4.09 -12.87 -15.70
N THR A 35 3.04 -12.12 -16.05
CA THR A 35 2.42 -12.20 -17.39
C THR A 35 3.41 -11.79 -18.47
N ARG A 36 4.14 -10.67 -18.29
CA ARG A 36 5.18 -10.24 -19.23
C ARG A 36 6.37 -11.19 -19.30
N TRP A 37 6.76 -11.78 -18.17
CA TRP A 37 7.82 -12.78 -18.11
C TRP A 37 7.48 -14.04 -18.90
N ARG A 38 6.24 -14.52 -18.80
CA ARG A 38 5.75 -15.72 -19.52
C ARG A 38 5.72 -15.53 -21.03
N VAL A 39 5.48 -14.31 -21.52
CA VAL A 39 5.49 -13.97 -22.96
C VAL A 39 6.91 -13.74 -23.49
N GLY A 40 7.95 -14.04 -22.70
CA GLY A 40 9.35 -14.01 -23.13
C GLY A 40 10.07 -12.67 -22.95
N ASN A 41 9.39 -11.65 -22.41
CA ASN A 41 10.01 -10.35 -22.14
C ASN A 41 10.80 -10.39 -20.81
N ARG A 42 12.00 -11.00 -20.87
CA ARG A 42 12.94 -11.12 -19.74
C ARG A 42 13.92 -9.94 -19.65
N SER A 43 13.48 -8.75 -20.08
CA SER A 43 14.31 -7.55 -20.02
C SER A 43 14.47 -7.04 -18.60
N GLU A 44 15.64 -6.48 -18.28
CA GLU A 44 15.86 -5.68 -17.06
C GLU A 44 14.81 -4.57 -16.89
N ALA A 45 14.28 -4.04 -18.00
CA ALA A 45 13.21 -3.06 -17.98
C ALA A 45 11.95 -3.58 -17.28
N ASN A 46 11.59 -4.86 -17.48
CA ASN A 46 10.42 -5.48 -16.84
C ASN A 46 10.60 -5.58 -15.32
N TYR A 47 11.82 -5.90 -14.86
CA TYR A 47 12.15 -5.92 -13.44
C TYR A 47 12.18 -4.52 -12.81
N ARG A 48 12.73 -3.51 -13.51
CA ARG A 48 12.67 -2.13 -13.03
C ARG A 48 11.24 -1.62 -12.90
N ASP A 49 10.38 -1.93 -13.88
CA ASP A 49 8.96 -1.56 -13.85
C ASP A 49 8.24 -2.21 -12.67
N TYR A 50 8.50 -3.50 -12.43
CA TYR A 50 7.99 -4.20 -11.25
C TYR A 50 8.40 -3.52 -9.95
N ARG A 51 9.71 -3.26 -9.76
CA ARG A 51 10.22 -2.57 -8.56
C ARG A 51 9.62 -1.17 -8.40
N ARG A 52 9.42 -0.45 -9.51
CA ARG A 52 8.80 0.89 -9.50
C ARG A 52 7.34 0.82 -9.06
N GLY A 53 6.58 -0.14 -9.57
CA GLY A 53 5.19 -0.38 -9.16
C GLY A 53 5.10 -0.75 -7.69
N MET A 54 5.93 -1.70 -7.24
CA MET A 54 5.99 -2.13 -5.85
C MET A 54 6.36 -0.96 -4.92
N GLY A 55 7.40 -0.19 -5.26
CA GLY A 55 7.85 0.95 -4.47
C GLY A 55 6.79 2.05 -4.34
N LYS A 56 6.04 2.35 -5.41
CA LYS A 56 4.91 3.29 -5.35
C LYS A 56 3.78 2.81 -4.43
N SER A 57 3.46 1.51 -4.50
CA SER A 57 2.41 0.89 -3.68
C SER A 57 2.79 0.95 -2.19
N ILE A 58 4.05 0.64 -1.90
CA ILE A 58 4.60 0.70 -0.55
C ILE A 58 4.62 2.13 -0.03
N LEU A 59 5.16 3.09 -0.80
CA LEU A 59 5.24 4.49 -0.38
C LEU A 59 3.85 5.06 -0.07
N LEU A 60 2.90 4.86 -0.97
CA LEU A 60 1.52 5.31 -0.76
C LEU A 60 0.89 4.63 0.45
N GLY A 61 1.04 3.30 0.59
CA GLY A 61 0.53 2.59 1.75
C GLY A 61 1.13 3.10 3.06
N LEU A 62 2.42 3.41 3.09
CA LEU A 62 3.10 3.99 4.24
C LEU A 62 2.58 5.39 4.58
N GLU A 63 2.25 6.22 3.60
CA GLU A 63 1.62 7.52 3.86
C GLU A 63 0.28 7.35 4.62
N PHE A 64 -0.51 6.34 4.27
CA PHE A 64 -1.77 6.02 4.96
C PHE A 64 -1.54 5.41 6.36
N LEU A 65 -0.58 4.49 6.49
CA LEU A 65 -0.24 3.85 7.77
C LEU A 65 0.26 4.90 8.78
N VAL A 66 1.18 5.76 8.35
CA VAL A 66 1.71 6.85 9.17
C VAL A 66 0.59 7.82 9.56
N ALA A 67 -0.32 8.15 8.64
CA ALA A 67 -1.48 8.99 8.97
C ALA A 67 -2.39 8.32 10.02
N GLY A 68 -2.63 7.02 9.92
CA GLY A 68 -3.40 6.25 10.90
C GLY A 68 -2.75 6.27 12.30
N ASP A 69 -1.44 6.02 12.37
CA ASP A 69 -0.67 6.07 13.61
C ASP A 69 -0.68 7.46 14.25
N ILE A 70 -0.51 8.52 13.45
CA ILE A 70 -0.62 9.91 13.92
C ILE A 70 -2.01 10.15 14.51
N ILE A 71 -3.08 9.80 13.80
CA ILE A 71 -4.47 10.01 14.27
C ILE A 71 -4.73 9.26 15.59
N ARG A 72 -4.23 8.03 15.71
CA ARG A 72 -4.37 7.23 16.93
C ARG A 72 -3.64 7.85 18.12
N THR A 73 -2.43 8.36 17.91
CA THR A 73 -1.66 8.97 19.00
C THR A 73 -2.28 10.25 19.56
N VAL A 74 -3.03 11.04 18.75
CA VAL A 74 -3.77 12.21 19.25
C VAL A 74 -5.09 11.89 19.94
N ALA A 75 -5.62 10.66 19.75
CA ALA A 75 -6.88 10.23 20.35
C ALA A 75 -6.74 9.79 21.82
N ILE A 76 -5.51 9.45 22.24
CA ILE A 76 -5.13 8.92 23.55
C ILE A 76 -4.76 10.06 24.50
#